data_AF-A0AAD3SXD6-F1
#
_entry.id   AF-A0AAD3SXD6-F1
#
_cell.length_a   1.000
_cell.length_b   1.000
_cell.length_c   1.000
_cell.angle_alpha   90.00
_cell.angle_beta   90.00
_cell.angle_gamma   90.00
#
_symmetry.space_group_name_H-M   'P 1'
#
loop_
_entity.id
_entity.type
_entity.pdbx_description
1 polymer ?
#
loop_
_entity_poly.entity_id
_entity_poly.type
_entity_poly.pdbx_seq_one_letter_code
_entity_poly.pdbx_strand_id
1 'polypeptide(L)'
;MGIYGHPLEIQALFHSALLCAREQPAPEDGSADFIHALNNYLVALSFPTRKNYWIDMKKLNEIYRYKTEEYSYDAVNRFTIYPNHIPPWLVEWMPNKGGYLVKNLQPALMDFRFLLETSCLL
;
A
#
# COMPACT_ATOMS: atom_id res chain seq x y z
N MET A 1 -12.86 -8.75 -12.92
CA MET A 1 -12.12 -8.54 -11.65
C MET A 1 -10.85 -7.75 -11.98
N GLY A 2 -10.84 -6.43 -11.77
CA GLY A 2 -9.71 -5.56 -12.11
C GLY A 2 -8.59 -5.64 -11.07
N ILE A 3 -7.82 -6.73 -11.10
CA ILE A 3 -6.71 -7.02 -10.15
C ILE A 3 -5.34 -6.66 -10.75
N TYR A 4 -5.30 -6.01 -11.91
CA TYR A 4 -4.06 -5.55 -12.53
C TYR A 4 -3.37 -4.51 -11.64
N GLY A 5 -2.04 -4.40 -11.74
CA GLY A 5 -1.22 -3.43 -11.00
C GLY A 5 -0.66 -3.96 -9.69
N HIS A 6 -0.87 -3.23 -8.59
CA HIS A 6 -0.33 -3.54 -7.27
C HIS A 6 -1.46 -3.76 -6.25
N PRO A 7 -2.18 -4.89 -6.34
CA PRO A 7 -3.17 -5.23 -5.33
C PRO A 7 -2.51 -5.45 -3.97
N LEU A 8 -3.11 -4.88 -2.93
CA LEU A 8 -2.66 -5.02 -1.55
C LEU A 8 -2.61 -6.49 -1.11
N GLU A 9 -3.48 -7.33 -1.67
CA GLU A 9 -3.52 -8.78 -1.40
C GLU A 9 -2.22 -9.49 -1.75
N ILE A 10 -1.70 -9.23 -2.94
CA ILE A 10 -0.42 -9.80 -3.36
C ILE A 10 0.73 -9.23 -2.53
N GLN A 11 0.67 -7.93 -2.17
CA GLN A 11 1.70 -7.33 -1.32
C GLN A 11 1.70 -7.91 0.10
N ALA A 12 0.52 -8.12 0.71
CA ALA A 12 0.38 -8.69 2.03
C ALA A 12 0.82 -10.17 2.06
N LEU A 13 0.41 -10.95 1.05
CA LEU A 13 0.86 -12.33 0.89
C LEU A 13 2.37 -12.40 0.70
N PHE A 14 2.94 -11.55 -0.16
CA PHE A 14 4.38 -11.49 -0.37
C PHE A 14 5.13 -11.08 0.91
N HIS A 15 4.61 -10.12 1.67
CA HIS A 15 5.16 -9.76 2.98
C HIS A 15 5.16 -10.94 3.95
N SER A 16 4.05 -11.66 4.07
CA SER A 16 3.96 -12.85 4.94
C SER A 16 4.89 -13.97 4.49
N ALA A 17 5.03 -14.21 3.18
CA ALA A 17 5.93 -15.20 2.63
C ALA A 17 7.41 -14.86 2.92
N LEU A 18 7.79 -13.57 2.82
CA LEU A 18 9.13 -13.10 3.18
C LEU A 18 9.43 -13.28 4.68
N LEU A 19 8.44 -13.06 5.55
CA LEU A 19 8.56 -13.34 6.99
C LEU A 19 8.76 -14.83 7.26
N CYS A 20 7.97 -15.69 6.62
CA CYS A 20 8.14 -17.15 6.73
C CYS A 20 9.52 -17.61 6.23
N ALA A 21 9.97 -17.07 5.10
CA ALA A 21 11.29 -17.39 4.52
C ALA A 21 12.45 -16.99 5.44
N ARG A 22 12.28 -15.93 6.24
CA ARG A 22 13.28 -15.48 7.23
C ARG A 22 13.39 -16.43 8.42
N GLU A 23 12.31 -17.09 8.81
CA GLU A 23 12.29 -18.01 9.95
C GLU A 23 12.76 -19.43 9.59
N GLN A 24 12.89 -19.73 8.28
CA GLN A 24 13.35 -21.03 7.83
C GLN A 24 14.87 -21.18 8.06
N PRO A 25 15.32 -22.26 8.73
CA PRO A 25 16.74 -22.48 8.99
C PRO A 25 17.49 -22.73 7.67
N ALA A 26 18.41 -21.82 7.34
CA ALA A 26 19.29 -21.99 6.19
C ALA A 26 20.43 -22.97 6.54
N PRO A 27 20.76 -23.93 5.65
CA PRO A 27 22.02 -24.68 5.73
C PRO A 27 23.19 -23.71 5.46
N GLU A 28 24.34 -23.99 6.09
CA GLU A 28 25.45 -23.07 6.40
C GLU A 28 26.12 -22.30 5.24
N ASP A 29 26.91 -21.28 5.61
CA ASP A 29 27.86 -20.46 4.83
C ASP A 29 27.33 -19.73 3.58
N GLY A 30 26.34 -18.86 3.81
CA GLY A 30 25.80 -17.93 2.80
C GLY A 30 24.48 -17.26 3.21
N SER A 31 23.94 -17.65 4.36
CA SER A 31 22.64 -17.19 4.87
C SER A 31 22.61 -15.72 5.28
N ALA A 32 23.74 -15.13 5.65
CA ALA A 32 23.80 -13.74 6.12
C ALA A 32 23.42 -12.74 5.03
N ASP A 33 23.95 -12.90 3.81
CA ASP A 33 23.63 -12.03 2.67
C ASP A 33 22.19 -12.20 2.21
N PHE A 34 21.67 -13.44 2.26
CA PHE A 34 20.28 -13.75 1.95
C PHE A 34 19.30 -13.12 2.96
N ILE A 35 19.56 -13.26 4.25
CA ILE A 35 18.77 -12.64 5.33
C ILE A 35 18.83 -11.12 5.23
N HIS A 36 20.00 -10.55 4.91
CA HIS A 36 20.15 -9.11 4.71
C HIS A 36 19.33 -8.62 3.51
N ALA A 37 19.36 -9.33 2.38
CA ALA A 37 18.52 -9.03 1.23
C ALA A 37 17.02 -9.11 1.57
N LEU A 38 16.58 -10.17 2.27
CA LEU A 38 15.19 -10.33 2.73
C LEU A 38 14.74 -9.16 3.61
N ASN A 39 15.56 -8.76 4.58
CA ASN A 39 15.25 -7.63 5.46
C ASN A 39 15.14 -6.31 4.69
N ASN A 40 16.02 -6.08 3.71
CA ASN A 40 15.93 -4.91 2.84
C ASN A 40 14.62 -4.89 2.05
N TYR A 41 14.20 -6.03 1.50
CA TYR A 41 12.91 -6.15 0.81
C TYR A 41 11.71 -5.95 1.75
N LEU A 42 11.75 -6.50 2.96
CA LEU A 42 10.69 -6.30 3.97
C LEU A 42 10.53 -4.82 4.34
N VAL A 43 11.63 -4.10 4.54
CA VAL A 43 11.59 -2.65 4.83
C VAL A 43 11.11 -1.87 3.60
N ALA A 44 11.62 -2.21 2.41
CA ALA A 44 11.26 -1.57 1.16
C ALA A 44 9.79 -1.79 0.75
N LEU A 45 9.15 -2.87 1.22
CA LEU A 45 7.74 -3.15 0.98
C LEU A 45 6.85 -2.51 2.06
N SER A 46 7.18 -2.71 3.34
CA SER A 46 6.35 -2.24 4.46
C SER A 46 6.19 -0.72 4.51
N PHE A 47 7.27 0.03 4.24
CA PHE A 47 7.24 1.49 4.34
C PHE A 47 6.34 2.14 3.27
N PRO A 48 6.49 1.84 1.96
CA PRO A 48 5.57 2.34 0.94
C PRO A 48 4.14 1.85 1.11
N THR A 49 3.91 0.61 1.54
CA THR A 49 2.54 0.09 1.73
C THR A 49 1.82 0.88 2.83
N ARG A 50 2.43 1.05 4.01
CA ARG A 50 1.83 1.84 5.09
C ARG A 50 1.64 3.31 4.71
N LYS A 51 2.57 3.90 3.97
CA LYS A 51 2.52 5.33 3.61
C LYS A 51 1.52 5.64 2.50
N ASN A 52 1.47 4.79 1.46
CA ASN A 52 0.74 5.10 0.24
C ASN A 52 -0.65 4.44 0.19
N TYR A 53 -0.83 3.29 0.86
CA TYR A 53 -2.11 2.58 0.84
C TYR A 53 -3.02 2.96 2.01
N TRP A 54 -2.48 3.51 3.10
CA TRP A 54 -3.30 3.94 4.24
C TRP A 54 -4.13 5.17 3.89
N ILE A 55 -5.44 5.07 4.13
CA ILE A 55 -6.38 6.18 3.99
C ILE A 55 -7.11 6.44 5.31
N ASP A 56 -7.06 7.70 5.74
CA ASP A 56 -7.83 8.23 6.85
C ASP A 56 -8.56 9.51 6.39
N MET A 57 -9.42 10.08 7.24
CA MET A 57 -10.22 11.26 6.87
C MET A 57 -9.35 12.48 6.52
N LYS A 58 -8.13 12.56 7.09
CA LYS A 58 -7.15 13.58 6.75
C LYS A 58 -6.61 13.37 5.34
N LYS A 59 -6.18 12.14 5.02
CA LYS A 59 -5.63 11.75 3.73
C LYS A 59 -6.68 11.87 2.64
N LEU A 60 -7.93 11.49 2.90
CA LEU A 60 -9.02 11.68 1.97
C LEU A 60 -9.22 13.17 1.64
N ASN A 61 -9.22 14.04 2.65
CA ASN A 61 -9.29 15.49 2.46
C ASN A 61 -8.06 16.06 1.70
N GLU A 62 -6.88 15.48 1.88
CA GLU A 62 -5.70 15.81 1.06
C GLU A 62 -5.90 15.42 -0.39
N ILE A 63 -6.39 14.20 -0.67
CA ILE A 63 -6.63 13.71 -2.04
C ILE A 63 -7.67 14.58 -2.74
N TYR A 64 -8.73 15.02 -2.04
CA TYR A 64 -9.70 15.96 -2.58
C TYR A 64 -9.10 17.31 -3.01
N ARG A 65 -7.94 17.68 -2.46
CA ARG A 65 -7.22 18.93 -2.76
C ARG A 65 -6.02 18.72 -3.69
N TYR A 66 -5.83 17.51 -4.22
CA TYR A 66 -4.73 17.25 -5.14
C TYR A 66 -4.86 18.09 -6.39
N LYS A 67 -3.74 18.72 -6.77
CA LYS A 67 -3.58 19.30 -8.09
C LYS A 67 -3.29 18.17 -9.06
N THR A 68 -3.88 18.26 -10.25
CA THR A 68 -3.61 17.34 -11.35
C THR A 68 -2.27 17.70 -12.00
N GLU A 69 -1.56 16.69 -12.50
CA GLU A 69 -0.35 16.86 -13.32
C GLU A 69 0.88 17.47 -12.60
N GLU A 70 1.13 17.05 -11.35
CA GLU A 70 2.38 17.39 -10.66
C GLU A 70 3.55 16.51 -11.14
N TYR A 71 4.43 17.06 -11.96
CA TYR A 71 5.67 16.42 -12.40
C TYR A 71 6.87 16.95 -11.59
N SER A 72 6.97 16.53 -10.32
CA SER A 72 8.11 16.87 -9.45
C SER A 72 8.45 15.70 -8.51
N TYR A 73 9.72 15.60 -8.10
CA TYR A 73 10.14 14.62 -7.08
C TYR A 73 9.48 14.87 -5.73
N ASP A 74 9.13 16.13 -5.43
CA ASP A 74 8.44 16.55 -4.20
C ASP A 74 6.93 16.67 -4.38
N ALA A 75 6.38 16.13 -5.47
CA ALA A 75 4.94 16.13 -5.72
C ALA A 75 4.18 15.43 -4.57
N VAL A 76 3.08 16.06 -4.14
CA VAL A 76 2.16 15.47 -3.17
C VAL A 76 1.36 14.38 -3.85
N ASN A 77 0.97 14.61 -5.11
CA ASN A 77 0.22 13.67 -5.94
C ASN A 77 1.15 12.78 -6.78
N ARG A 78 1.96 11.94 -6.13
CA ARG A 78 2.94 11.05 -6.81
C ARG A 78 2.36 10.05 -7.80
N PHE A 79 1.08 9.73 -7.64
CA PHE A 79 0.39 8.73 -8.46
C PHE A 79 -0.59 9.36 -9.44
N THR A 80 -0.62 10.69 -9.59
CA THR A 80 -1.53 11.40 -10.51
C THR A 80 -2.99 10.99 -10.28
N ILE A 81 -3.40 10.91 -9.02
CA ILE A 81 -4.77 10.55 -8.63
C ILE A 81 -5.67 11.74 -8.89
N TYR A 82 -6.77 11.50 -9.59
CA TYR A 82 -7.79 12.51 -9.84
C TYR A 82 -8.83 12.49 -8.71
N PRO A 83 -9.13 13.63 -8.08
CA PRO A 83 -10.17 13.73 -7.05
C PRO A 83 -11.53 13.20 -7.52
N ASN A 84 -11.84 13.36 -8.80
CA ASN A 84 -13.08 12.91 -9.43
C ASN A 84 -13.25 11.38 -9.45
N HIS A 85 -12.17 10.61 -9.21
CA HIS A 85 -12.24 9.15 -9.13
C HIS A 85 -12.66 8.65 -7.74
N ILE A 86 -12.74 9.54 -6.74
CA ILE A 86 -13.20 9.17 -5.40
C ILE A 86 -14.70 8.88 -5.44
N PRO A 87 -15.15 7.68 -5.02
CA PRO A 87 -16.56 7.37 -5.01
C PRO A 87 -17.29 8.12 -3.86
N PRO A 88 -18.52 8.58 -4.07
CA PRO A 88 -19.24 9.40 -3.09
C PRO A 88 -19.54 8.65 -1.78
N TRP A 89 -19.74 7.33 -1.84
CA TRP A 89 -20.01 6.51 -0.65
C TRP A 89 -18.83 6.47 0.34
N LEU A 90 -17.61 6.77 -0.11
CA LEU A 90 -16.42 6.67 0.74
C LEU A 90 -16.44 7.67 1.90
N VAL A 91 -16.96 8.87 1.65
CA VAL A 91 -17.03 9.94 2.65
C VAL A 91 -18.00 9.56 3.78
N GLU A 92 -19.11 8.92 3.44
CA GLU A 92 -20.12 8.46 4.40
C GLU A 92 -19.66 7.22 5.18
N TRP A 93 -18.90 6.34 4.52
CA TRP A 93 -18.42 5.09 5.12
C TRP A 93 -17.21 5.29 6.06
N MET A 94 -16.43 6.35 5.86
CA MET A 94 -15.19 6.55 6.60
C MET A 94 -15.41 6.91 8.08
N PRO A 95 -14.74 6.22 9.02
CA PRO A 95 -14.89 6.51 10.44
C PRO A 95 -14.20 7.83 10.83
N ASN A 96 -14.76 8.51 11.84
CA ASN A 96 -14.18 9.75 12.39
C ASN A 96 -12.79 9.54 13.03
N LYS A 97 -12.50 8.31 13.48
CA LYS A 97 -11.23 7.92 14.09
C LYS A 97 -10.77 6.62 13.44
N GLY A 98 -9.57 6.65 12.86
CA GLY A 98 -8.98 5.49 12.18
C GLY A 98 -8.99 5.64 10.67
N GLY A 99 -8.73 4.53 10.01
CA GLY A 99 -8.55 4.42 8.58
C GLY A 99 -8.42 2.96 8.17
N TYR A 100 -8.18 2.71 6.90
CA TYR A 100 -7.96 1.37 6.37
C TYR A 100 -6.94 1.41 5.23
N LEU A 101 -6.52 0.24 4.77
CA LEU A 101 -5.65 0.11 3.62
C LEU A 101 -6.48 -0.06 2.35
N VAL A 102 -6.24 0.79 1.34
CA VAL A 102 -6.92 0.70 0.04
C VAL A 102 -6.54 -0.59 -0.68
N LYS A 103 -7.45 -1.10 -1.51
CA LYS A 103 -7.27 -2.40 -2.18
C LYS A 103 -6.14 -2.40 -3.21
N ASN A 104 -5.98 -1.32 -3.96
CA ASN A 104 -5.03 -1.27 -5.07
C ASN A 104 -4.57 0.16 -5.28
N LEU A 105 -3.29 0.33 -5.61
CA LEU A 105 -2.71 1.62 -5.91
C LEU A 105 -1.86 1.54 -7.17
N GLN A 106 -2.22 2.37 -8.14
CA GLN A 106 -1.56 2.49 -9.42
C GLN A 106 -1.46 3.96 -9.85
N PRO A 107 -0.56 4.28 -10.79
CA PRO A 107 -0.62 5.55 -11.49
C PRO A 107 -2.02 5.77 -12.08
N ALA A 108 -2.60 6.94 -11.80
CA ALA A 108 -3.94 7.38 -12.18
C ALA A 108 -5.13 6.59 -11.61
N LEU A 109 -4.90 5.50 -10.86
CA LEU A 109 -5.96 4.63 -10.36
C LEU A 109 -5.71 4.21 -8.91
N MET A 110 -6.64 4.60 -8.04
CA MET A 110 -6.70 4.15 -6.65
C MET A 110 -8.03 3.44 -6.41
N ASP A 111 -7.97 2.19 -5.95
CA ASP A 111 -9.16 1.38 -5.64
C ASP A 111 -9.49 1.47 -4.15
N PHE A 112 -10.48 2.29 -3.82
CA PHE A 112 -10.89 2.57 -2.44
C PHE A 112 -11.67 1.41 -1.79
N ARG A 113 -11.90 0.28 -2.46
CA ARG A 113 -12.62 -0.83 -1.84
C ARG A 113 -11.85 -1.39 -0.65
N PHE A 114 -12.58 -1.71 0.41
CA PHE A 114 -12.03 -2.37 1.59
C PHE A 114 -11.86 -3.88 1.34
N LEU A 115 -10.74 -4.44 1.79
CA LEU A 115 -10.45 -5.88 1.75
C LEU A 115 -10.16 -6.37 3.17
N LEU A 116 -10.94 -7.35 3.60
CA LEU A 116 -10.85 -7.89 4.96
C LEU A 116 -9.55 -8.68 5.18
N GLU A 117 -9.21 -9.57 4.26
CA GLU A 117 -8.10 -10.53 4.41
C GLU A 117 -6.73 -9.87 4.58
N THR A 118 -6.50 -8.76 3.87
CA THR A 118 -5.22 -8.03 3.89
C THR A 118 -5.00 -7.19 5.13
N SER A 119 -6.09 -6.77 5.79
CA SER A 119 -6.02 -5.90 6.96
C SER A 119 -5.44 -6.60 8.19
N CYS A 120 -5.47 -7.94 8.20
CA CYS A 120 -4.96 -8.76 9.30
C CYS A 120 -3.52 -9.25 9.11
N LEU A 121 -2.96 -9.12 7.89
CA LEU A 121 -1.66 -9.69 7.52
C LEU A 121 -0.49 -8.67 7.60
N LEU A 122 -0.78 -7.38 7.83
CA LEU A 122 0.17 -6.26 7.88
C LEU A 122 0.12 -5.54 9.22
#